data_AF-A0AAU4TMP5-F1
#
_entry.id   AF-A0AAU4TMP5-F1
#
_cell.length_a   1.000
_cell.length_b   1.000
_cell.length_c   1.000
_cell.angle_alpha   90.00
_cell.angle_beta   90.00
_cell.angle_gamma   90.00
#
_symmetry.space_group_name_H-M   'P 1'
#
loop_
_entity.id
_entity.type
_entity.pdbx_description
1 polymer ?
#
loop_
_entity_poly.entity_id
_entity_poly.type
_entity_poly.pdbx_seq_one_letter_code
_entity_poly.pdbx_strand_id
1 'polypeptide(L)' 'MNIDGFLSTEQAAERLGVKTESVYTFARRLDGFPQPTRIGRTLLWPADQLDAWRAQHPPRKTKRDES' A
#
# COMPACT_ATOMS: atom_id res chain seq x y z
N MET A 1 -20.77 -10.14 2.29
CA MET A 1 -19.55 -10.81 1.78
C MET A 1 -18.39 -9.93 2.19
N ASN A 2 -17.80 -10.19 3.36
CA ASN A 2 -16.58 -9.51 3.74
C ASN A 2 -15.47 -10.02 2.83
N ILE A 3 -14.92 -9.16 2.00
CA ILE A 3 -13.67 -9.45 1.29
C ILE A 3 -12.56 -9.17 2.32
N ASP A 4 -12.58 -9.93 3.42
CA ASP A 4 -11.72 -9.77 4.59
C ASP A 4 -10.26 -9.85 4.11
N GLY A 5 -9.57 -8.72 4.14
CA GLY A 5 -8.17 -8.61 3.71
C GLY A 5 -7.91 -7.99 2.34
N PHE A 6 -8.93 -7.53 1.60
CA PHE A 6 -8.74 -6.76 0.37
C PHE A 6 -9.38 -5.37 0.47
N LEU A 7 -8.62 -4.35 0.06
CA LEU A 7 -8.98 -2.94 0.13
C LEU A 7 -9.14 -2.36 -1.27
N SER A 8 -10.14 -1.51 -1.48
CA SER A 8 -10.18 -0.66 -2.68
C SER A 8 -8.98 0.28 -2.71
N THR A 9 -8.62 0.82 -3.88
CA THR A 9 -7.48 1.75 -3.99
C THR A 9 -7.61 2.96 -3.05
N GLU A 10 -8.83 3.47 -2.83
CA GLU A 10 -9.11 4.54 -1.87
C GLU A 10 -8.78 4.11 -0.44
N GLN A 11 -9.25 2.94 0.01
CA GLN A 11 -8.95 2.42 1.34
C GLN A 11 -7.47 2.08 1.53
N ALA A 12 -6.80 1.58 0.49
CA ALA A 12 -5.36 1.34 0.51
C ALA A 12 -4.60 2.67 0.68
N ALA A 13 -5.02 3.72 -0.02
CA ALA A 13 -4.44 5.05 0.08
C ALA A 13 -4.62 5.64 1.48
N GLU A 14 -5.83 5.58 2.04
CA GLU A 14 -6.12 6.01 3.41
C GLU A 14 -5.27 5.25 4.42
N ARG A 15 -5.16 3.92 4.27
CA ARG A 15 -4.38 3.07 5.17
C ARG A 15 -2.88 3.35 5.12
N LEU A 16 -2.35 3.65 3.93
CA LEU A 16 -0.95 4.05 3.77
C LEU A 16 -0.69 5.52 4.16
N GLY A 17 -1.75 6.33 4.26
CA GLY A 17 -1.68 7.77 4.47
C GLY A 17 -1.16 8.54 3.25
N VAL A 18 -1.50 8.08 2.04
CA VAL A 18 -1.07 8.66 0.75
C VAL A 18 -2.27 8.94 -0.15
N LYS A 19 -2.02 9.54 -1.31
CA LYS A 19 -3.07 9.75 -2.32
C LYS A 19 -3.30 8.48 -3.14
N THR A 20 -4.52 8.31 -3.64
CA THR A 20 -4.94 7.20 -4.52
C THR A 20 -4.03 7.06 -5.75
N GLU A 21 -3.64 8.17 -6.36
CA GLU A 21 -2.70 8.21 -7.50
C GLU A 21 -1.28 7.74 -7.11
N SER A 22 -0.87 8.02 -5.87
CA SER A 22 0.42 7.56 -5.36
C SER A 22 0.45 6.04 -5.22
N VAL A 23 -0.67 5.39 -4.88
CA VAL A 23 -0.77 3.92 -4.82
C VAL A 23 -0.47 3.30 -6.19
N TYR A 24 -1.08 3.80 -7.27
CA TYR A 24 -0.76 3.35 -8.64
C TYR A 24 0.69 3.63 -9.03
N THR A 25 1.20 4.80 -8.65
CA THR A 25 2.59 5.18 -8.91
C THR A 25 3.56 4.24 -8.19
N PHE A 26 3.28 3.87 -6.93
CA PHE A 26 4.10 2.94 -6.15
C PHE A 26 4.07 1.54 -6.76
N ALA A 27 2.90 1.03 -7.12
CA ALA A 27 2.81 -0.27 -7.78
C ALA A 27 3.55 -0.33 -9.13
N ARG A 28 3.73 0.81 -9.80
CA ARG A 28 4.45 0.91 -11.07
C ARG A 28 5.94 1.22 -10.91
N ARG A 29 6.35 1.95 -9.87
CA ARG A 29 7.72 2.49 -9.73
C ARG A 29 8.52 1.84 -8.61
N LEU A 30 7.87 1.30 -7.59
CA LEU A 30 8.52 0.71 -6.43
C LEU A 30 8.50 -0.81 -6.58
N ASP A 31 9.69 -1.35 -6.79
CA ASP A 31 9.92 -2.79 -6.70
C ASP A 31 9.58 -3.25 -5.27
N GLY A 32 8.77 -4.31 -5.17
CA GLY A 32 8.28 -4.85 -3.89
C GLY A 32 7.02 -4.18 -3.31
N PHE A 33 6.43 -3.18 -3.98
CA PHE A 33 5.10 -2.71 -3.60
C PHE A 33 4.03 -3.76 -3.97
N PRO A 34 3.01 -4.01 -3.11
CA PRO A 34 1.96 -4.98 -3.40
C PRO A 34 1.29 -4.69 -4.74
N GLN A 35 1.02 -5.73 -5.52
CA GLN A 35 0.31 -5.59 -6.79
C GLN A 35 -1.21 -5.68 -6.58
N PRO A 36 -2.02 -4.90 -7.30
CA PRO A 36 -3.46 -5.00 -7.20
C PRO A 36 -3.94 -6.35 -7.76
N THR A 37 -4.80 -7.02 -7.01
CA THR A 37 -5.52 -8.20 -7.45
C THR A 37 -6.83 -7.79 -8.12
N ARG A 38 -7.03 -8.22 -9.37
CA ARG A 38 -8.27 -7.94 -10.10
C ARG A 38 -9.36 -8.93 -9.66
N ILE A 39 -10.32 -8.44 -8.88
CA ILE A 39 -11.49 -9.23 -8.47
C ILE A 39 -12.71 -8.69 -9.22
N GLY A 40 -13.12 -9.45 -10.24
CA GLY A 40 -14.17 -9.03 -11.19
C GLY A 40 -13.74 -7.81 -12.01
N ARG A 41 -14.44 -6.68 -11.83
CA ARG A 41 -14.15 -5.40 -12.52
C ARG A 41 -13.33 -4.42 -11.69
N THR A 42 -13.05 -4.75 -10.43
CA THR A 42 -12.39 -3.85 -9.49
C THR A 42 -10.97 -4.33 -9.19
N LEU A 43 -10.04 -3.38 -9.11
CA LEU A 43 -8.71 -3.63 -8.59
C LEU A 43 -8.75 -3.50 -7.07
N LEU A 44 -8.39 -4.58 -6.39
CA LEU A 44 -8.36 -4.64 -4.94
C LEU A 44 -6.94 -4.94 -4.45
N TRP A 45 -6.56 -4.34 -3.35
CA TRP A 45 -5.22 -4.39 -2.79
C TRP A 45 -5.22 -5.26 -1.54
N PRO A 46 -4.31 -6.24 -1.43
CA PRO A 46 -4.21 -7.05 -0.22
C PRO A 46 -3.77 -6.18 0.96
N ALA A 47 -4.63 -6.06 1.97
CA ALA A 47 -4.42 -5.26 3.18
C ALA A 47 -3.16 -5.70 3.95
N ASP A 48 -2.96 -7.02 4.05
CA ASP A 48 -1.82 -7.62 4.75
C ASP A 48 -0.48 -7.22 4.10
N GLN A 49 -0.39 -7.28 2.76
CA GLN A 49 0.83 -6.87 2.06
C GLN A 49 1.06 -5.36 2.11
N LEU A 50 -0.01 -4.55 2.12
CA LEU A 50 0.12 -3.11 2.31
C LEU A 50 0.69 -2.79 3.70
N ASP A 51 0.24 -3.50 4.72
CA ASP A 51 0.72 -3.36 6.10
C ASP A 51 2.18 -3.82 6.21
N ALA A 52 2.51 -5.00 5.67
CA ALA A 52 3.87 -5.52 5.61
C ALA A 52 4.82 -4.62 4.82
N TRP A 53 4.37 -4.04 3.72
CA TRP A 53 5.15 -3.05 2.96
C TRP A 53 5.36 -1.79 3.78
N ARG A 54 4.32 -1.28 4.47
CA ARG A 54 4.43 -0.09 5.30
C ARG A 54 5.36 -0.29 6.51
N ALA A 55 5.37 -1.49 7.08
CA ALA A 55 6.28 -1.88 8.15
C ALA A 55 7.76 -1.91 7.69
N GLN A 56 8.01 -2.36 6.45
CA GLN A 56 9.35 -2.38 5.85
C GLN A 56 9.79 -1.02 5.29
N HIS A 57 8.84 -0.18 4.90
CA HIS A 57 9.05 1.18 4.41
C HIS A 57 8.43 2.20 5.37
N PRO A 58 8.90 2.26 6.63
CA PRO A 58 8.51 3.35 7.52
C PRO A 58 8.90 4.66 6.81
N PRO A 59 8.08 5.72 6.92
CA PRO A 59 8.47 7.01 6.40
C PRO A 59 9.84 7.30 7.02
N ARG A 60 10.86 7.52 6.19
CA ARG A 60 12.23 7.79 6.65
C ARG A 60 12.13 8.85 7.75
N LYS A 61 12.13 8.40 9.01
CA LYS A 61 12.66 9.22 10.08
C LYS A 61 14.09 9.37 9.64
N THR A 62 14.42 10.54 9.09
CA THR A 62 15.79 11.01 9.05
C THR A 62 16.41 10.56 10.37
N LYS A 63 17.24 9.51 10.33
CA LYS A 63 18.26 9.32 11.34
C LYS A 63 19.24 10.47 11.10
N ARG A 64 18.81 11.65 11.53
CA ARG A 64 19.66 12.57 12.26
C ARG A 64 19.42 12.17 13.71
N ASP A 65 19.97 11.04 14.10
CA ASP A 65 20.41 10.88 15.46
C ASP A 65 21.58 9.90 15.44
N GLU A 66 22.72 10.53 15.65
CA GLU A 66 24.07 10.06 15.86
C GLU A 66 24.14 9.52 17.30
N SER A 67 24.73 8.34 17.51
CA SER A 67 25.50 7.91 18.70
C SER A 67 25.85 6.43 18.60
#